data_AF-A0A316WSC7-F1
#
_entry.id   AF-A0A316WSC7-F1
#
_cell.length_a   1.000
_cell.length_b   1.000
_cell.length_c   1.000
_cell.angle_alpha   90.00
_cell.angle_beta   90.00
_cell.angle_gamma   90.00
#
_symmetry.space_group_name_H-M   'P 1'
#
loop_
_entity.id
_entity.type
_entity.pdbx_description
1 polymer ?
#
loop_
_entity_poly.entity_id
_entity_poly.type
_entity_poly.pdbx_seq_one_letter_code
_entity_poly.pdbx_strand_id
1 'polypeptide(L)'
;MKIGIITYKKYEELVTLNEHLVINDLFNIILNDSDFVKFQILDRNGNLFLSTHYGETGKGIEYLEVLQVKRDEEILWTIYDAYKTPSLVHKTKVTWKVNGGICKTKKEALKYVDRINHKAKLLIEKFVDQNSRVKTAINH
;
A
#
# COMPACT_ATOMS: atom_id res chain seq x y z
N MET A 1 -15.76 13.47 -14.31
CA MET A 1 -14.80 13.82 -13.25
C MET A 1 -14.85 12.73 -12.19
N LYS A 2 -13.71 12.16 -11.84
CA LYS A 2 -13.57 11.11 -10.83
C LYS A 2 -13.03 11.71 -9.53
N ILE A 3 -13.35 11.11 -8.39
CA ILE A 3 -12.96 11.58 -7.07
C ILE A 3 -12.41 10.38 -6.30
N GLY A 4 -11.32 10.60 -5.56
CA GLY A 4 -10.80 9.62 -4.61
C GLY A 4 -11.48 9.80 -3.26
N ILE A 5 -11.73 8.71 -2.55
CA ILE A 5 -12.26 8.75 -1.18
C ILE A 5 -11.36 7.88 -0.32
N ILE A 6 -10.84 8.44 0.77
CA ILE A 6 -10.20 7.68 1.84
C ILE A 6 -11.23 7.54 2.96
N THR A 7 -11.60 6.30 3.27
CA THR A 7 -12.46 5.99 4.39
C THR A 7 -11.59 5.62 5.58
N TYR A 8 -11.78 6.33 6.69
CA TYR A 8 -11.25 6.00 8.00
C TYR A 8 -12.38 5.44 8.89
N LYS A 9 -12.04 4.88 10.05
CA LYS A 9 -13.04 4.32 10.98
C LYS A 9 -14.15 5.29 11.40
N LYS A 10 -13.86 6.60 11.43
CA LYS A 10 -14.75 7.62 11.99
C LYS A 10 -15.27 8.63 10.96
N TYR A 11 -14.59 8.78 9.82
CA TYR A 11 -14.90 9.80 8.84
C TYR A 11 -14.36 9.40 7.46
N GLU A 12 -14.78 10.15 6.45
CA GLU A 12 -14.30 10.02 5.07
C GLU A 12 -13.65 11.32 4.61
N GLU A 13 -12.62 11.20 3.80
CA GLU A 13 -11.88 12.32 3.23
C GLU A 13 -11.93 12.26 1.71
N LEU A 14 -12.36 13.36 1.09
CA LEU A 14 -12.40 13.50 -0.37
C LEU A 14 -11.02 13.90 -0.88
N VAL A 15 -10.52 13.13 -1.82
CA VAL A 15 -9.22 13.33 -2.45
C VAL A 15 -9.43 13.77 -3.89
N THR A 16 -8.87 14.93 -4.22
CA THR A 16 -8.85 15.41 -5.61
C THR A 16 -7.81 14.62 -6.40
N LEU A 17 -8.23 13.95 -7.47
CA LEU A 17 -7.34 13.19 -8.35
C LEU A 17 -6.82 14.10 -9.47
N ASN A 18 -5.77 14.87 -9.17
CA ASN A 18 -5.04 15.74 -10.11
C ASN A 18 -3.52 15.64 -9.87
N GLU A 19 -2.74 16.45 -10.58
CA GLU A 19 -1.27 16.48 -10.50
C GLU A 19 -0.69 16.78 -9.10
N HIS A 20 -1.51 17.28 -8.18
CA HIS A 20 -1.10 17.53 -6.79
C HIS A 20 -1.26 16.31 -5.87
N LEU A 21 -1.83 15.21 -6.36
CA LEU A 21 -1.96 13.99 -5.58
C LEU A 21 -0.59 13.35 -5.33
N VAL A 22 -0.16 13.33 -4.07
CA VAL A 22 1.06 12.64 -3.65
C VAL A 22 0.76 11.16 -3.38
N ILE A 23 0.92 10.30 -4.39
CA ILE A 23 0.61 8.87 -4.29
C ILE A 23 1.43 8.17 -3.19
N ASN A 24 2.66 8.61 -2.93
CA ASN A 24 3.48 8.04 -1.87
C ASN A 24 2.88 8.28 -0.47
N ASP A 25 2.25 9.44 -0.25
CA ASP A 25 1.59 9.76 1.01
C ASP A 25 0.33 8.91 1.18
N LEU A 26 -0.43 8.71 0.09
CA LEU A 26 -1.55 7.77 0.08
C LEU A 26 -1.10 6.34 0.43
N PHE A 27 0.01 5.85 -0.12
CA PHE A 27 0.54 4.54 0.22
C PHE A 27 0.97 4.46 1.70
N ASN A 28 1.53 5.54 2.23
CA ASN A 28 1.89 5.63 3.64
C ASN A 28 0.65 5.52 4.54
N ILE A 29 -0.45 6.20 4.19
CA ILE A 29 -1.74 6.09 4.88
C ILE A 29 -2.24 4.64 4.83
N ILE A 30 -2.32 4.04 3.64
CA ILE A 30 -2.82 2.66 3.45
C ILE A 30 -2.05 1.64 4.30
N LEU A 31 -0.73 1.80 4.41
CA LEU A 31 0.14 0.82 5.07
C LEU A 31 0.30 1.04 6.58
N ASN A 32 0.28 2.29 7.04
CA ASN A 32 0.74 2.63 8.39
C ASN A 32 -0.33 3.30 9.25
N ASP A 33 -1.42 3.82 8.68
CA ASP A 33 -2.50 4.41 9.47
C ASP A 33 -3.43 3.32 10.01
N SER A 34 -3.53 3.24 11.34
CA SER A 34 -4.36 2.24 12.01
C SER A 34 -5.87 2.48 11.86
N ASP A 35 -6.28 3.70 11.55
CA ASP A 35 -7.67 4.09 11.35
C ASP A 35 -8.10 4.05 9.89
N PHE A 36 -7.18 3.82 8.96
CA PHE A 36 -7.48 3.56 7.57
C PHE A 36 -8.35 2.29 7.40
N VAL A 37 -9.37 2.39 6.56
CA VAL A 37 -10.27 1.28 6.23
C VAL A 37 -10.14 0.90 4.76
N LYS A 38 -10.30 1.88 3.85
CA LYS A 38 -10.20 1.66 2.41
C LYS A 38 -9.95 2.96 1.65
N PHE A 39 -9.42 2.83 0.45
CA PHE A 39 -9.36 3.88 -0.55
C PHE A 39 -10.14 3.46 -1.79
N GLN A 40 -10.94 4.38 -2.34
CA GLN A 40 -11.78 4.15 -3.51
C GLN A 40 -11.65 5.28 -4.52
N ILE A 41 -11.86 4.98 -5.81
CA ILE A 41 -12.06 5.97 -6.86
C ILE A 41 -13.44 5.77 -7.46
N LEU A 42 -14.26 6.82 -7.40
CA LEU A 42 -15.63 6.85 -7.89
C LEU A 42 -15.80 7.93 -8.97
N ASP A 43 -16.84 7.82 -9.80
CA ASP A 43 -17.35 8.99 -10.55
C ASP A 43 -18.41 9.75 -9.76
N ARG A 44 -18.94 10.83 -10.35
CA ARG A 44 -20.01 11.65 -9.76
C ARG A 44 -21.33 10.90 -9.55
N ASN A 45 -21.52 9.77 -10.23
CA ASN A 45 -22.72 8.94 -10.12
C ASN A 45 -22.54 7.82 -9.08
N GLY A 46 -21.37 7.75 -8.42
CA GLY A 46 -21.06 6.71 -7.45
C GLY A 46 -20.56 5.39 -8.07
N ASN A 47 -20.26 5.36 -9.37
CA ASN A 47 -19.72 4.15 -9.99
C ASN A 47 -18.29 3.92 -9.52
N LEU A 48 -18.01 2.74 -8.98
CA LEU A 48 -16.71 2.34 -8.45
C LEU A 48 -15.77 1.87 -9.57
N PHE A 49 -14.57 2.45 -9.63
CA PHE A 49 -13.54 2.09 -10.61
C PHE A 49 -12.34 1.39 -10.00
N LEU A 50 -12.03 1.70 -8.74
CA LEU A 50 -10.86 1.18 -8.05
C LEU A 50 -11.12 1.13 -6.55
N SER A 51 -10.73 0.04 -5.88
CA SER A 51 -10.80 -0.09 -4.42
C SER A 51 -9.59 -0.84 -3.86
N THR A 52 -9.15 -0.47 -2.66
CA THR A 52 -8.21 -1.28 -1.85
C THR A 52 -8.91 -2.42 -1.11
N HIS A 53 -10.24 -2.50 -1.14
CA HIS A 53 -11.00 -3.55 -0.47
C HIS A 53 -11.46 -4.60 -1.49
N TYR A 54 -10.84 -5.79 -1.44
CA TYR A 54 -11.07 -6.87 -2.41
C TYR A 54 -12.53 -7.32 -2.50
N GLY A 55 -13.28 -7.26 -1.40
CA GLY A 55 -14.71 -7.63 -1.38
C GLY A 55 -15.59 -6.75 -2.28
N GLU A 56 -15.12 -5.56 -2.65
CA GLU A 56 -15.84 -4.62 -3.53
C GLU A 56 -15.42 -4.74 -5.00
N THR A 57 -14.37 -5.50 -5.31
CA THR A 57 -13.81 -5.57 -6.66
C THR A 57 -14.51 -6.67 -7.46
N GLY A 58 -15.62 -6.30 -8.10
CA GLY A 58 -16.36 -7.12 -9.06
C GLY A 58 -15.82 -7.02 -10.50
N LYS A 59 -16.58 -7.52 -11.48
CA LYS A 59 -16.22 -7.39 -12.90
C LYS A 59 -16.08 -5.91 -13.30
N GLY A 60 -14.90 -5.53 -13.79
CA GLY A 60 -14.61 -4.18 -14.29
C GLY A 60 -14.12 -3.18 -13.24
N ILE A 61 -13.94 -3.61 -11.98
CA ILE A 61 -13.42 -2.78 -10.89
C ILE A 61 -11.98 -3.21 -10.59
N GLU A 62 -11.05 -2.26 -10.61
CA GLU A 62 -9.63 -2.53 -10.35
C GLU A 62 -9.38 -2.69 -8.85
N TYR A 63 -8.60 -3.72 -8.49
CA TYR A 63 -8.10 -3.89 -7.13
C TYR A 63 -6.75 -3.20 -6.95
N LEU A 64 -6.66 -2.32 -5.95
CA LEU A 64 -5.43 -1.65 -5.59
C LEU A 64 -4.75 -2.38 -4.43
N GLU A 65 -3.74 -3.17 -4.76
CA GLU A 65 -2.89 -3.83 -3.77
C GLU A 65 -1.67 -2.96 -3.45
N VAL A 66 -1.49 -2.64 -2.16
CA VAL A 66 -0.29 -1.94 -1.66
C VAL A 66 0.36 -2.82 -0.60
N LEU A 67 1.65 -3.10 -0.77
CA LEU A 67 2.39 -4.06 0.03
C LEU A 67 3.54 -3.39 0.81
N GLN A 68 3.89 -4.01 1.94
CA GLN A 68 5.06 -3.67 2.74
C GLN A 68 5.82 -4.94 3.11
N VAL A 69 7.15 -4.84 3.16
CA VAL A 69 7.99 -5.92 3.69
C VAL A 69 7.98 -5.89 5.21
N LYS A 70 7.64 -7.02 5.84
CA LYS A 70 7.77 -7.21 7.29
C LYS A 70 8.99 -8.08 7.58
N ARG A 71 9.89 -7.59 8.43
CA ARG A 71 11.00 -8.39 8.97
C ARG A 71 10.47 -9.16 10.18
N ASP A 72 10.65 -10.47 10.16
CA ASP A 72 10.29 -11.33 11.28
C ASP A 72 11.55 -12.01 11.80
N GLU A 73 11.81 -11.87 13.09
CA GLU A 73 13.02 -12.35 13.76
C GLU A 73 12.65 -13.36 14.83
N GLU A 74 13.08 -14.60 14.64
CA GLU A 74 12.86 -15.70 15.56
C GLU A 74 14.17 -15.99 16.31
N ILE A 75 14.15 -15.94 17.64
CA ILE A 75 15.28 -16.37 18.46
C ILE A 75 15.28 -17.90 18.48
N LEU A 76 16.30 -18.51 17.89
CA LEU A 76 16.46 -19.97 17.84
C LEU A 76 17.02 -20.51 19.15
N TRP A 77 18.05 -19.84 19.67
CA TRP A 77 18.65 -20.17 20.95
C TRP A 77 19.38 -18.96 21.54
N THR A 78 19.66 -19.06 22.83
CA THR A 78 20.43 -18.07 23.58
C THR A 78 21.53 -18.80 24.36
N ILE A 79 22.76 -18.28 24.31
CA ILE A 79 23.87 -18.69 25.15
C ILE A 79 24.21 -17.54 26.09
N TYR A 80 24.31 -17.86 27.37
CA TYR A 80 24.80 -16.95 28.40
C TYR A 80 26.18 -17.41 28.89
N ASP A 81 27.12 -16.49 28.93
CA ASP A 81 28.49 -16.70 29.43
C ASP A 81 28.92 -15.44 30.18
N ALA A 82 28.88 -15.51 31.52
CA ALA A 82 29.20 -14.39 32.41
C ALA A 82 30.64 -13.87 32.26
N TYR A 83 31.53 -14.65 31.64
CA TYR A 83 32.94 -14.31 31.45
C TYR A 83 33.25 -13.75 30.06
N LYS A 84 32.25 -13.56 29.18
CA LYS A 84 32.40 -12.96 27.85
C LYS A 84 31.66 -11.62 27.72
N THR A 85 32.10 -10.79 26.78
CA THR A 85 31.41 -9.55 26.38
C THR A 85 31.13 -9.57 24.86
N PRO A 86 29.87 -9.54 24.42
CA PRO A 86 28.65 -9.56 25.25
C PRO A 86 28.47 -10.90 25.96
N SER A 87 27.98 -10.86 27.19
CA SER A 87 27.73 -12.04 28.03
C SER A 87 26.48 -12.82 27.60
N LEU A 88 25.69 -12.25 26.69
CA LEU A 88 24.51 -12.85 26.11
C LEU A 88 24.62 -12.81 24.59
N VAL A 89 24.56 -13.99 23.97
CA VAL A 89 24.52 -14.13 22.51
C VAL A 89 23.29 -14.94 22.13
N HIS A 90 22.43 -14.35 21.29
CA HIS A 90 21.33 -15.07 20.67
C HIS A 90 21.66 -15.41 19.22
N LYS A 91 21.17 -16.56 18.76
CA LYS A 91 21.12 -16.87 17.33
C LYS A 91 19.70 -16.60 16.84
N THR A 92 19.59 -15.72 15.88
CA THR A 92 18.32 -15.33 15.28
C THR A 92 18.17 -15.89 13.87
N LYS A 93 16.96 -16.32 13.52
CA LYS A 93 16.55 -16.57 12.14
C LYS A 93 15.72 -15.39 11.66
N VAL A 94 16.16 -14.77 10.57
CA VAL A 94 15.44 -13.65 9.95
C VAL A 94 14.65 -14.16 8.76
N THR A 95 13.36 -13.88 8.72
CA THR A 95 12.51 -14.12 7.55
C THR A 95 11.89 -12.81 7.07
N TRP A 96 11.65 -12.72 5.76
CA TRP A 96 11.08 -11.53 5.14
C TRP A 96 9.68 -11.88 4.65
N LYS A 97 8.64 -11.35 5.29
CA LYS A 97 7.24 -11.65 4.98
C LYS A 97 6.64 -10.56 4.09
N VAL A 98 5.92 -10.98 3.06
CA VAL A 98 5.14 -10.10 2.18
C VAL A 98 3.82 -10.77 1.85
N ASN A 99 2.70 -10.10 2.17
CA ASN A 99 1.34 -10.59 1.91
C ASN A 99 1.10 -12.08 2.28
N GLY A 100 1.51 -12.49 3.49
CA GLY A 100 1.41 -13.89 3.95
C GLY A 100 2.47 -14.85 3.38
N GLY A 101 3.18 -14.48 2.32
CA GLY A 101 4.31 -15.23 1.77
C GLY A 101 5.62 -14.97 2.51
N ILE A 102 6.55 -15.93 2.43
CA ILE A 102 7.90 -15.84 3.00
C ILE A 102 8.93 -15.79 1.87
N CYS A 103 9.72 -14.72 1.83
CA CYS A 103 10.86 -14.57 0.94
C CYS A 103 12.15 -15.03 1.64
N LYS A 104 13.06 -15.63 0.87
CA LYS A 104 14.36 -16.10 1.38
C LYS A 104 15.28 -14.94 1.72
N THR A 105 15.21 -13.85 0.96
CA THR A 105 16.10 -12.69 1.12
C THR A 105 15.34 -11.37 1.16
N LYS A 106 15.94 -10.36 1.79
CA LYS A 106 15.44 -8.97 1.80
C LYS A 106 15.26 -8.42 0.39
N LYS A 107 16.25 -8.70 -0.48
CA LYS A 107 16.29 -8.19 -1.86
C LYS A 107 15.12 -8.71 -2.69
N GLU A 108 14.78 -9.98 -2.56
CA GLU A 108 13.63 -10.57 -3.25
C GLU A 108 12.31 -9.97 -2.75
N ALA A 109 12.17 -9.82 -1.43
CA ALA A 109 10.98 -9.22 -0.82
C ALA A 109 10.77 -7.78 -1.30
N LEU A 110 11.83 -6.96 -1.28
CA LEU A 110 11.79 -5.58 -1.79
C LEU A 110 11.44 -5.53 -3.27
N LYS A 111 12.11 -6.33 -4.11
CA LYS A 111 11.83 -6.37 -5.56
C LYS A 111 10.37 -6.74 -5.86
N TYR A 112 9.80 -7.65 -5.08
CA TYR A 112 8.40 -8.03 -5.23
C TYR A 112 7.46 -6.89 -4.82
N VAL A 113 7.68 -6.27 -3.65
CA VAL A 113 6.90 -5.11 -3.17
C VAL A 113 6.99 -3.94 -4.15
N ASP A 114 8.20 -3.59 -4.61
CA ASP A 114 8.42 -2.50 -5.55
C ASP A 114 7.63 -2.71 -6.84
N ARG A 115 7.60 -3.94 -7.36
CA ARG A 115 6.85 -4.28 -8.57
C ARG A 115 5.33 -4.11 -8.37
N ILE A 116 4.79 -4.56 -7.25
CA ILE A 116 3.35 -4.47 -6.96
C ILE A 116 2.97 -3.00 -6.71
N ASN A 117 3.70 -2.29 -5.86
CA ASN A 117 3.43 -0.89 -5.56
C ASN A 117 3.63 0.02 -6.78
N HIS A 118 4.57 -0.30 -7.68
CA HIS A 118 4.72 0.40 -8.95
C HIS A 118 3.48 0.22 -9.85
N LYS A 119 2.94 -1.01 -9.94
CA LYS A 119 1.70 -1.25 -10.68
C LYS A 119 0.52 -0.50 -10.07
N ALA A 120 0.40 -0.49 -8.73
CA ALA A 120 -0.61 0.26 -8.01
C ALA A 120 -0.53 1.77 -8.29
N LYS A 121 0.70 2.31 -8.34
CA LYS A 121 0.95 3.71 -8.68
C LYS A 121 0.49 4.04 -10.10
N LEU A 122 0.87 3.24 -11.09
CA LEU A 122 0.45 3.42 -12.48
C LEU A 122 -1.08 3.39 -12.65
N LEU A 123 -1.78 2.56 -11.87
CA LEU A 123 -3.25 2.52 -11.89
C LEU A 123 -3.84 3.84 -11.41
N ILE A 124 -3.34 4.43 -10.32
CA ILE A 124 -3.82 5.73 -9.81
C ILE A 124 -3.48 6.85 -10.80
N GLU A 125 -2.25 6.88 -11.34
CA GLU A 125 -1.81 7.88 -12.32
C GLU A 125 -2.71 7.91 -13.56
N LYS A 126 -3.14 6.74 -14.05
CA LYS A 126 -4.13 6.66 -15.15
C LYS A 126 -5.41 7.43 -14.86
N PHE A 127 -5.90 7.41 -13.61
CA PHE A 127 -7.11 8.16 -13.23
C PHE A 127 -6.86 9.65 -13.06
N VAL A 128 -5.67 10.03 -12.55
CA VAL A 128 -5.23 11.43 -12.47
C VAL A 128 -5.17 12.06 -13.86
N ASP A 129 -4.49 11.41 -14.81
CA ASP A 129 -4.34 11.89 -16.19
C ASP A 129 -5.68 12.05 -16.91
N GLN A 130 -6.57 11.08 -16.74
CA GLN A 130 -7.92 11.13 -17.31
C GLN A 130 -8.71 12.34 -16.80
N ASN A 131 -8.56 12.68 -15.51
CA ASN A 131 -9.24 13.83 -14.93
C ASN A 131 -8.67 15.17 -15.42
N SER A 132 -7.35 15.27 -15.54
CA SER A 132 -6.71 16.50 -16.04
C SER A 132 -7.11 16.79 -17.49
N ARG A 133 -7.19 15.76 -18.35
CA ARG A 133 -7.66 15.92 -19.75
C ARG A 133 -9.12 16.37 -19.84
N VAL A 134 -9.99 15.87 -18.96
CA VAL A 134 -11.41 16.28 -18.92
C VAL A 134 -11.55 17.75 -18.52
N LYS A 135 -10.72 18.26 -17.60
CA LYS A 135 -10.71 19.69 -17.27
C LYS A 135 -10.33 20.57 -18.46
N THR A 136 -9.31 20.17 -19.23
CA THR A 136 -8.88 20.93 -20.43
C THR A 136 -9.96 20.97 -21.51
N ALA A 137 -10.72 19.87 -21.69
CA ALA A 137 -11.77 19.79 -22.70
C ALA A 137 -13.04 20.60 -22.35
N ILE A 138 -13.26 20.96 -21.08
CA ILE A 138 -14.42 21.78 -20.65
C ILE A 138 -14.11 23.29 -20.75
N ASN A 139 -12.82 23.66 -20.75
CA ASN A 139 -12.37 25.05 -20.80
C ASN A 139 -12.08 25.56 -22.23
N HIS A 140 -12.47 24.81 -23.26
CA HIS A 140 -12.38 25.16 -24.68
C HIS A 140 -13.77 25.09 -25.32
#